data_AF-A0A415JT26-F1
#
_entry.id   AF-A0A415JT26-F1
#
_cell.length_a   1.000
_cell.length_b   1.000
_cell.length_c   1.000
_cell.angle_alpha   90.00
_cell.angle_beta   90.00
_cell.angle_gamma   90.00
#
_symmetry.space_group_name_H-M   'P 1'
#
loop_
_entity.id
_entity.type
_entity.pdbx_description
1 polymer ?
#
loop_
_entity_poly.entity_id
_entity_poly.type
_entity_poly.pdbx_seq_one_letter_code
_entity_poly.pdbx_strand_id
1 'polypeptide(L)' 'MKTIIAEKPSVAREIARIVGATKREEGYFEGDGYAVTWAFGHLVQLAMPDGYGVRGFV' A
#
# COMPACT_ATOMS: atom_id res chain seq x y z
N MET A 1 -17.01 2.02 -5.82
CA MET A 1 -16.04 1.91 -4.72
C MET A 1 -14.73 2.52 -5.18
N LYS A 2 -14.15 3.48 -4.44
CA LYS A 2 -12.88 4.15 -4.76
C LYS A 2 -11.79 3.68 -3.80
N THR A 3 -10.60 3.40 -4.30
CA THR A 3 -9.49 2.91 -3.47
C THR A 3 -8.43 4.00 -3.31
N ILE A 4 -7.99 4.23 -2.07
CA ILE A 4 -6.89 5.14 -1.73
C ILE A 4 -5.75 4.31 -1.15
N ILE A 5 -4.53 4.51 -1.65
CA ILE A 5 -3.32 3.83 -1.20
C ILE A 5 -2.39 4.86 -0.59
N ALA A 6 -2.07 4.72 0.70
CA ALA A 6 -1.11 5.55 1.40
C ALA A 6 0.28 4.88 1.50
N GLU A 7 1.32 5.65 1.85
CA GLU A 7 2.69 5.11 2.01
C GLU A 7 2.92 4.33 3.32
N LYS A 8 2.07 4.54 4.33
CA LYS A 8 2.19 3.96 5.67
C LYS A 8 0.85 3.94 6.42
N PRO A 9 0.68 3.06 7.42
CA PRO A 9 -0.60 2.88 8.12
C PRO A 9 -1.14 4.15 8.80
N SER A 10 -0.28 5.03 9.31
CA SER A 10 -0.72 6.24 9.99
C SER A 10 -1.39 7.25 9.05
N VAL A 11 -0.90 7.37 7.81
CA VAL A 11 -1.48 8.25 6.79
C VAL A 11 -2.82 7.69 6.30
N ALA A 12 -2.89 6.39 6.04
CA ALA A 12 -4.15 5.73 5.67
C ALA A 12 -5.25 5.94 6.72
N ARG A 13 -4.89 5.86 8.02
CA ARG A 13 -5.86 6.07 9.11
C ARG A 13 -6.44 7.48 9.11
N GLU A 14 -5.63 8.51 8.87
CA GLU A 14 -6.14 9.89 8.81
C GLU A 14 -7.03 10.11 7.58
N ILE A 15 -6.63 9.61 6.42
CA ILE A 15 -7.45 9.68 5.21
C ILE A 15 -8.78 8.96 5.43
N ALA A 16 -8.76 7.75 6.00
CA ALA A 16 -9.95 6.95 6.28
C ALA A 16 -10.97 7.70 7.14
N ARG A 17 -10.51 8.45 8.16
CA ARG A 17 -11.36 9.31 8.99
C ARG A 17 -12.02 10.42 8.20
N ILE A 18 -11.28 11.08 7.30
CA ILE A 18 -11.78 12.20 6.49
C ILE A 18 -12.82 11.72 5.46
N VAL A 19 -12.59 10.55 4.84
CA VAL A 19 -13.47 10.02 3.77
C VAL A 19 -14.60 9.13 4.29
N GLY A 20 -14.78 9.01 5.60
CA GLY A 20 -15.85 8.18 6.18
C GLY A 20 -15.62 6.66 6.13
N ALA A 21 -14.41 6.21 5.81
CA ALA A 21 -14.02 4.80 5.85
C ALA A 21 -13.70 4.35 7.29
N THR A 22 -14.72 4.13 8.10
CA THR A 22 -14.59 3.90 9.54
C THR A 22 -14.54 2.42 9.95
N LYS A 23 -14.96 1.50 9.09
CA LYS A 23 -14.89 0.05 9.35
C LYS A 23 -13.47 -0.42 9.11
N ARG A 24 -12.86 -1.04 10.12
CA ARG A 24 -11.50 -1.55 10.06
C ARG A 24 -11.51 -3.01 9.62
N GLU A 25 -10.64 -3.33 8.68
CA GLU A 25 -10.40 -4.67 8.16
C GLU A 25 -8.92 -5.04 8.28
N GLU A 26 -8.55 -6.24 7.84
CA GLU A 26 -7.16 -6.66 7.79
C GLU A 26 -6.42 -5.94 6.63
N GLY A 27 -5.61 -4.94 6.98
CA GLY A 27 -4.77 -4.21 6.03
C GLY A 27 -5.44 -3.02 5.33
N TYR A 28 -6.69 -2.67 5.67
CA TYR A 28 -7.37 -1.49 5.13
C TYR A 28 -8.53 -1.02 6.02
N PHE A 29 -9.12 0.11 5.65
CA PHE A 29 -10.37 0.64 6.18
C PHE A 29 -11.42 0.74 5.06
N GLU A 30 -12.69 0.54 5.37
CA GLU A 30 -13.80 0.67 4.42
C GLU A 30 -14.95 1.50 4.97
N GLY A 31 -15.72 2.11 4.08
CA GLY A 31 -16.91 2.89 4.40
C GLY A 31 -17.12 4.05 3.44
N ASP A 32 -18.36 4.55 3.35
CA ASP A 32 -18.77 5.66 2.48
C ASP A 32 -18.34 5.50 1.00
N GLY A 33 -18.29 4.24 0.52
CA GLY A 33 -17.85 3.91 -0.83
C GLY A 33 -16.34 3.97 -1.07
N TYR A 34 -15.54 4.14 -0.02
CA TYR A 34 -14.08 4.11 -0.04
C TYR A 34 -13.49 2.84 0.57
N ALA A 35 -12.35 2.43 0.03
CA ALA A 35 -11.40 1.52 0.66
C ALA A 35 -10.05 2.24 0.80
N VAL A 36 -9.49 2.31 2.00
CA VAL A 36 -8.24 3.01 2.30
C VAL A 36 -7.21 2.04 2.86
N THR A 37 -6.15 1.77 2.10
CA THR A 37 -5.06 0.85 2.45
C THR A 37 -3.70 1.57 2.41
N TRP A 38 -2.63 0.86 2.69
CA TRP A 38 -1.27 1.41 2.70
C TRP A 38 -0.23 0.40 2.23
N ALA A 39 0.87 0.92 1.70
CA ALA A 39 2.12 0.18 1.55
C ALA A 39 2.96 0.25 2.82
N PHE A 40 3.98 -0.59 2.92
CA PHE A 40 5.08 -0.45 3.87
C PHE A 40 6.34 -0.12 3.08
N GLY A 41 6.51 1.15 2.71
CA GLY A 41 7.58 1.57 1.80
C GLY A 41 7.38 0.99 0.39
N HIS A 42 8.48 0.61 -0.27
CA HIS A 42 8.43 0.03 -1.61
C HIS A 42 7.92 -1.42 -1.57
N LEU A 43 6.77 -1.69 -2.19
CA LEU A 43 6.22 -3.05 -2.31
C LEU A 43 7.01 -3.93 -3.30
N VAL A 44 7.76 -3.29 -4.19
CA VAL A 44 8.59 -3.92 -5.21
C VAL A 44 9.94 -3.21 -5.26
N GLN A 45 10.95 -3.97 -5.63
CA GLN A 45 12.30 -3.46 -5.85
C GLN A 45 12.83 -3.98 -7.19
N LEU A 46 13.88 -3.34 -7.70
CA LEU A 46 14.56 -3.82 -8.88
C LEU A 46 15.07 -5.25 -8.66
N ALA A 47 14.90 -6.10 -9.66
CA ALA A 47 15.56 -7.39 -9.66
C ALA A 47 17.08 -7.20 -9.81
N MET A 48 17.85 -8.02 -9.11
CA MET A 48 19.29 -8.09 -9.30
C MET A 48 19.62 -8.63 -10.70
N PRO A 49 20.81 -8.36 -11.26
CA PRO A 49 21.24 -8.89 -12.57
C PRO A 49 21.06 -10.42 -12.71
N ASP A 50 21.28 -11.16 -11.63
CA ASP A 50 21.06 -12.62 -11.58
C ASP A 50 19.62 -13.01 -11.92
N GLY A 51 18.63 -12.18 -11.56
CA GLY A 51 17.22 -12.38 -11.91
C GLY A 51 16.93 -12.28 -13.41
N TYR A 52 17.83 -11.66 -14.18
CA TYR A 52 17.80 -11.59 -15.64
C TYR A 52 18.74 -12.61 -16.30
N GLY A 53 19.38 -13.49 -15.52
CA GLY A 53 20.35 -14.47 -16.03
C GLY A 53 21.76 -13.91 -16.26
N VAL A 54 22.02 -12.67 -15.84
CA VAL A 54 23.31 -12.02 -15.99
C VAL A 54 24.15 -12.28 -14.73
N ARG A 55 25.24 -13.05 -14.87
CA ARG A 55 26.10 -13.50 -13.76
C ARG A 55 27.46 -12.79 -13.80
N GLY A 56 28.14 -12.71 -12.65
CA GLY A 56 29.52 -12.24 -12.55
C GLY A 56 29.69 -10.74 -12.28
N PHE A 57 28.64 -10.07 -11.83
CA PHE A 57 28.75 -8.71 -11.30
C PHE A 57 29.25 -8.78 -9.85
N VAL A 58 30.44 -8.24 -9.61
CA VAL A 58 31.03 -8.02 -8.27
C VAL A 58 31.15 -6.53 -8.06
#